data_AF-A0A920JH79-F1
#
_entry.id   AF-A0A920JH79-F1
#
_cell.length_a   1.000
_cell.length_b   1.000
_cell.length_c   1.000
_cell.angle_alpha   90.00
_cell.angle_beta   90.00
_cell.angle_gamma   90.00
#
_symmetry.space_group_name_H-M   'P 1'
#
loop_
_entity.id
_entity.type
_entity.pdbx_description
1 polymer ?
#
loop_
_entity_poly.entity_id
_entity_poly.type
_entity_poly.pdbx_seq_one_letter_code
_entity_poly.pdbx_strand_id
1 'polypeptide(L)'
;MTYSNQKQMDDLLVLPGDLTDQNVAIAVNYLNDGRLLHSRGDRIEILNEDGAIIQTIGFRRNMDGELHRSVPSYDQEHFFTANIFTGVAMKIRISDGEILGSIDTGYRAPKRSLAGIAEYGSLEDS
;
A
#
# COMPACT_ATOMS: atom_id res chain seq x y z
N MET A 1 -28.47 -16.75 -9.19
CA MET A 1 -27.06 -16.55 -9.60
C MET A 1 -26.19 -17.23 -8.57
N THR A 2 -25.71 -18.44 -8.85
CA THR A 2 -25.04 -19.30 -7.86
C THR A 2 -23.54 -19.00 -7.91
N TYR A 3 -23.04 -18.15 -7.02
CA TYR A 3 -21.60 -17.98 -6.82
C TYR A 3 -21.08 -19.18 -6.02
N SER A 4 -20.69 -20.26 -6.70
CA SER A 4 -20.01 -21.38 -6.06
C SER A 4 -19.10 -22.10 -7.03
N ASN A 5 -18.01 -21.45 -7.40
CA ASN A 5 -16.76 -22.18 -7.60
C ASN A 5 -15.91 -21.90 -6.36
N GLN A 6 -15.98 -22.80 -5.36
CA GLN A 6 -15.14 -22.80 -4.16
C GLN A 6 -13.68 -23.18 -4.47
N LYS A 7 -13.20 -22.77 -5.65
CA LYS A 7 -11.82 -22.99 -6.07
C LYS A 7 -11.08 -21.67 -5.86
N GLN A 8 -9.95 -21.77 -5.16
CA GLN A 8 -8.97 -20.70 -5.15
C GLN A 8 -8.63 -20.36 -6.61
N MET A 9 -8.57 -19.07 -6.92
CA MET A 9 -8.08 -18.60 -8.22
C MET A 9 -6.59 -18.92 -8.35
N ASP A 10 -6.10 -18.97 -9.59
CA ASP A 10 -4.66 -19.08 -9.80
C ASP A 10 -3.94 -17.89 -9.15
N ASP A 11 -2.74 -18.15 -8.62
CA ASP A 11 -1.94 -17.11 -7.98
C ASP A 11 -1.60 -16.02 -9.00
N LEU A 12 -1.96 -14.77 -8.68
CA LEU A 12 -1.64 -13.62 -9.52
C LEU A 12 -0.13 -13.37 -9.61
N LEU A 13 0.58 -13.60 -8.51
CA LEU A 13 2.02 -13.41 -8.40
C LEU A 13 2.59 -14.33 -7.32
N VAL A 14 3.67 -15.03 -7.65
CA VAL A 14 4.48 -15.77 -6.67
C VAL A 14 5.77 -15.00 -6.43
N LEU A 15 5.94 -14.51 -5.21
CA LEU A 15 7.12 -13.74 -4.83
C LEU A 15 8.29 -14.67 -4.49
N PRO A 16 9.49 -14.44 -5.05
CA PRO A 16 10.68 -15.13 -4.60
C PRO A 16 11.15 -14.56 -3.25
N GLY A 17 11.74 -15.41 -2.41
CA GLY A 17 12.31 -15.03 -1.12
C GLY A 17 12.11 -16.10 -0.06
N ASP A 18 12.67 -15.85 1.12
CA ASP A 18 12.36 -16.59 2.34
C ASP A 18 11.99 -15.61 3.46
N LEU A 19 11.40 -16.11 4.55
CA LEU A 19 10.89 -15.26 5.63
C LEU A 19 11.99 -14.49 6.40
N THR A 20 13.28 -14.72 6.10
CA THR A 20 14.41 -14.09 6.77
C THR A 20 14.96 -12.88 6.03
N ASP A 21 14.55 -12.67 4.78
CA ASP A 21 15.05 -11.59 3.92
C ASP A 21 14.43 -10.21 4.19
N GLN A 22 13.51 -10.12 5.16
CA GLN A 22 12.79 -8.90 5.55
C GLN A 22 12.00 -8.23 4.40
N ASN A 23 11.86 -8.90 3.26
CA ASN A 23 11.20 -8.41 2.06
C ASN A 23 9.74 -8.88 2.01
N VAL A 24 9.03 -8.65 3.11
CA VAL A 24 7.69 -9.19 3.36
C VAL A 24 6.61 -8.41 2.60
N ALA A 25 5.63 -9.16 2.08
CA ALA A 25 4.41 -8.63 1.49
C ALA A 25 3.31 -8.59 2.56
N ILE A 26 2.82 -7.40 2.91
CA ILE A 26 1.99 -7.24 4.13
C ILE A 26 0.67 -6.48 3.93
N ALA A 27 0.58 -5.64 2.90
CA ALA A 27 -0.64 -4.96 2.53
C ALA A 27 -0.81 -4.94 1.02
N VAL A 28 -2.02 -5.28 0.58
CA VAL A 28 -2.47 -5.24 -0.81
C VAL A 28 -3.78 -4.45 -0.87
N ASN A 29 -3.92 -3.58 -1.87
CA ASN A 29 -5.16 -2.85 -2.13
C ASN A 29 -5.31 -2.57 -3.63
N TYR A 30 -6.54 -2.63 -4.13
CA TYR A 30 -6.83 -2.27 -5.52
C TYR A 30 -6.99 -0.76 -5.67
N LEU A 31 -6.44 -0.20 -6.74
CA LEU A 31 -6.88 1.08 -7.31
C LEU A 31 -8.23 0.88 -8.00
N ASN A 32 -9.01 1.94 -8.19
CA ASN A 32 -10.35 1.80 -8.79
C ASN A 32 -10.26 1.44 -10.30
N ASP A 33 -9.10 1.62 -10.92
CA ASP A 33 -8.81 1.22 -12.30
C ASP A 33 -8.35 -0.25 -12.45
N GLY A 34 -8.37 -1.03 -11.37
CA GLY A 34 -8.05 -2.47 -11.39
C GLY A 34 -6.59 -2.81 -11.11
N ARG A 35 -5.69 -1.82 -11.10
CA ARG A 35 -4.29 -2.04 -10.69
C ARG A 35 -4.19 -2.39 -9.21
N LEU A 36 -3.20 -3.20 -8.84
CA LEU A 36 -2.96 -3.61 -7.46
C LEU A 36 -1.78 -2.85 -6.86
N LEU A 37 -2.01 -2.14 -5.77
CA LEU A 37 -0.97 -1.65 -4.87
C LEU A 37 -0.53 -2.77 -3.95
N HIS A 38 0.76 -3.05 -3.95
CA HIS A 38 1.40 -4.13 -3.20
C HIS A 38 2.56 -3.57 -2.39
N SER A 39 2.45 -3.59 -1.07
CA SER A 39 3.57 -3.22 -0.19
C SER A 39 4.52 -4.40 -0.02
N ARG A 40 5.82 -4.14 -0.20
CA ARG A 40 6.87 -5.16 -0.14
C ARG A 40 8.13 -4.57 0.49
N GLY A 41 8.47 -4.98 1.71
CA GLY A 41 9.61 -4.44 2.45
C GLY A 41 9.62 -2.90 2.50
N ASP A 42 10.55 -2.27 1.80
CA ASP A 42 10.78 -0.83 1.75
C ASP A 42 10.14 -0.11 0.53
N ARG A 43 9.25 -0.77 -0.20
CA ARG A 43 8.64 -0.22 -1.41
C ARG A 43 7.16 -0.56 -1.56
N ILE A 44 6.49 0.19 -2.44
CA ILE A 44 5.21 -0.17 -3.04
C ILE A 44 5.45 -0.57 -4.48
N GLU A 45 4.96 -1.73 -4.87
CA GLU A 45 4.86 -2.19 -6.24
C GLU A 45 3.43 -1.96 -6.73
N ILE A 46 3.28 -1.53 -7.98
CA ILE A 46 1.99 -1.42 -8.66
C ILE A 46 1.96 -2.49 -9.74
N LEU A 47 0.94 -3.36 -9.68
CA LEU A 47 0.77 -4.47 -10.60
C LEU A 47 -0.42 -4.24 -11.51
N ASN A 48 -0.31 -4.72 -12.74
CA ASN A 48 -1.46 -4.82 -13.64
C ASN A 48 -2.28 -6.10 -13.36
N GLU A 49 -3.36 -6.30 -14.13
CA GLU A 49 -4.26 -7.45 -13.99
C GLU A 49 -3.58 -8.81 -14.28
N ASP A 50 -2.48 -8.83 -15.02
CA ASP A 50 -1.70 -10.04 -15.31
C ASP A 50 -0.65 -10.34 -14.22
N GLY A 51 -0.57 -9.51 -13.17
CA GLY A 51 0.42 -9.65 -12.09
C GLY A 51 1.81 -9.11 -12.46
N ALA A 52 1.97 -8.44 -13.59
CA ALA A 52 3.22 -7.78 -13.95
C ALA A 52 3.39 -6.48 -13.15
N ILE A 53 4.57 -6.31 -12.55
CA ILE A 53 4.95 -5.06 -11.87
C ILE A 53 5.19 -3.99 -12.94
N ILE A 54 4.31 -2.99 -12.99
CA ILE A 54 4.40 -1.87 -13.92
C ILE A 54 5.09 -0.65 -13.31
N GLN A 55 5.16 -0.59 -11.98
CA GLN A 55 5.82 0.49 -11.26
C GLN A 55 6.33 0.05 -9.89
N THR A 56 7.42 0.67 -9.43
CA THR A 56 7.97 0.49 -8.08
C THR A 56 8.29 1.85 -7.48
N ILE A 57 7.74 2.12 -6.30
CA ILE A 57 7.92 3.34 -5.53
C ILE A 57 8.65 2.97 -4.24
N GLY A 58 9.94 3.32 -4.16
CA GLY A 58 10.75 3.07 -2.97
C GLY A 58 10.63 4.20 -1.94
N PHE A 59 10.61 3.85 -0.66
CA PHE A 59 10.61 4.82 0.43
C PHE A 59 12.06 5.21 0.78
N ARG A 60 12.53 6.36 0.27
CA ARG A 60 13.89 6.84 0.58
C ARG A 60 13.98 7.26 2.06
N ARG A 61 14.84 6.59 2.86
CA ARG A 61 15.44 6.97 4.18
C ARG A 61 14.55 7.55 5.29
N ASN A 62 13.29 7.85 5.04
CA ASN A 62 12.41 8.60 5.93
C ASN A 62 11.34 7.72 6.56
N MET A 63 11.25 6.45 6.12
CA MET A 63 10.33 5.45 6.64
C MET A 63 11.16 4.27 7.16
N ASP A 64 11.85 4.46 8.28
CA ASP A 64 12.51 3.35 8.95
C ASP A 64 11.44 2.29 9.32
N GLY A 65 11.50 1.10 8.71
CA GLY A 65 10.62 -0.05 8.99
C GLY A 65 9.81 -0.55 7.80
N GLU A 66 9.44 -1.83 7.85
CA GLU A 66 8.95 -2.65 6.71
C GLU A 66 7.43 -2.79 6.63
N LEU A 67 6.66 -2.08 7.47
CA LEU A 67 5.23 -2.30 7.62
C LEU A 67 4.40 -1.05 7.30
N HIS A 68 4.00 -0.99 6.03
CA HIS A 68 3.22 0.08 5.43
C HIS A 68 1.85 -0.42 4.99
N ARG A 69 0.77 0.06 5.62
CA ARG A 69 -0.56 -0.08 5.01
C ARG A 69 -0.77 1.03 4.01
N SER A 70 -0.96 0.67 2.74
CA SER A 70 -1.28 1.61 1.67
C SER A 70 -2.79 1.66 1.43
N VAL A 71 -3.36 2.85 1.29
CA VAL A 71 -4.78 3.02 0.91
C VAL A 71 -4.85 3.95 -0.30
N PRO A 72 -5.52 3.54 -1.40
CA PRO A 72 -5.70 4.42 -2.54
C PRO A 72 -6.48 5.67 -2.13
N SER A 73 -6.10 6.82 -2.67
CA SER A 73 -6.94 8.00 -2.55
C SER A 73 -8.07 7.93 -3.57
N TYR A 74 -9.22 8.52 -3.23
CA TYR A 74 -10.39 8.63 -4.08
C TYR A 74 -10.09 9.34 -5.41
N ASP A 75 -9.12 10.26 -5.40
CA ASP A 75 -8.66 10.97 -6.59
C ASP A 75 -7.92 10.09 -7.62
N GLN A 76 -7.54 8.86 -7.25
CA GLN A 76 -6.75 7.91 -8.06
C GLN A 76 -5.39 8.42 -8.55
N GLU A 77 -4.98 9.61 -8.12
CA GLU A 77 -3.68 10.19 -8.41
C GLU A 77 -2.71 9.95 -7.26
N HIS A 78 -3.24 9.65 -6.07
CA HIS A 78 -2.46 9.49 -4.86
C HIS A 78 -2.81 8.23 -4.10
N PHE A 79 -1.92 7.86 -3.19
CA PHE A 79 -2.20 6.90 -2.14
C PHE A 79 -1.66 7.42 -0.82
N PHE A 80 -2.26 6.93 0.25
CA PHE A 80 -1.79 7.15 1.60
C PHE A 80 -1.03 5.93 2.08
N THR A 81 0.05 6.16 2.82
CA THR A 81 0.78 5.10 3.51
C THR A 81 0.96 5.47 4.97
N ALA A 82 0.89 4.47 5.85
CA ALA A 82 1.10 4.62 7.27
C ALA A 82 2.12 3.59 7.76
N ASN A 83 3.15 4.05 8.48
CA ASN A 83 4.11 3.18 9.13
C ASN A 83 3.67 2.88 10.56
N ILE A 84 3.44 1.59 10.86
CA ILE A 84 2.88 1.18 12.15
C ILE A 84 3.86 1.36 13.32
N PHE A 85 5.17 1.41 13.06
CA PHE A 85 6.20 1.52 14.08
C PHE A 85 6.56 2.96 14.42
N THR A 86 6.65 3.81 13.39
CA THR A 86 7.03 5.21 13.55
C THR A 86 5.82 6.11 13.81
N GLY A 87 4.62 5.70 13.38
CA GLY A 87 3.41 6.52 13.47
C GLY A 87 3.35 7.61 12.40
N VAL A 88 4.21 7.55 11.38
CA VAL A 88 4.23 8.51 10.27
C VAL A 88 3.20 8.10 9.21
N ALA A 89 2.38 9.07 8.81
CA ALA A 89 1.47 8.98 7.68
C ALA A 89 1.99 9.85 6.53
N MET A 90 1.84 9.40 5.28
CA MET A 90 2.25 10.16 4.09
C MET A 90 1.18 10.10 3.00
N LYS A 91 1.07 11.17 2.21
CA LYS A 91 0.36 11.21 0.93
C LYS A 91 1.40 11.20 -0.18
N ILE A 92 1.26 10.26 -1.13
CA ILE A 92 2.25 10.04 -2.19
C ILE A 92 1.53 10.03 -3.53
N ARG A 93 2.10 10.69 -4.54
CA ARG A 93 1.59 10.65 -5.92
C ARG A 93 1.97 9.34 -6.58
N ILE A 94 1.00 8.71 -7.24
CA ILE A 94 1.16 7.41 -7.89
C ILE A 94 2.09 7.52 -9.09
N SER A 95 2.05 8.59 -9.89
CA SER A 95 2.79 8.69 -11.16
C SER A 95 4.31 8.67 -11.02
N ASP A 96 4.85 9.23 -9.95
CA ASP A 96 6.29 9.45 -9.75
C ASP A 96 6.80 9.07 -8.36
N GLY A 97 5.90 8.74 -7.42
CA GLY A 97 6.27 8.44 -6.04
C GLY A 97 6.63 9.68 -5.22
N GLU A 98 6.28 10.89 -5.68
CA GLU A 98 6.53 12.13 -4.94
C GLU A 98 5.72 12.15 -3.64
N ILE A 99 6.42 12.38 -2.51
CA ILE A 99 5.77 12.58 -1.21
C ILE A 99 5.26 14.01 -1.15
N LEU A 100 3.94 14.18 -1.22
CA LEU A 100 3.28 15.50 -1.21
C LEU A 100 3.05 16.02 0.20
N GLY A 101 3.03 15.13 1.19
CA GLY A 101 2.88 15.51 2.58
C GLY A 101 3.19 14.35 3.52
N SER A 102 3.68 14.70 4.71
CA SER A 102 3.95 13.76 5.78
C SER A 102 3.49 14.34 7.11
N ILE A 103 2.88 13.51 7.95
CA ILE A 103 2.47 13.88 9.29
C ILE A 103 2.99 12.83 10.26
N ASP A 104 3.71 13.27 11.28
CA ASP A 104 3.96 12.46 12.47
C ASP A 104 2.73 12.58 13.38
N THR A 105 2.08 11.44 13.64
CA THR A 105 0.86 11.40 14.44
C THR A 105 1.15 11.41 15.95
N GLY A 106 2.42 11.31 16.37
CA GLY A 106 2.83 11.17 17.77
C GLY A 106 2.58 9.78 18.37
N TYR A 107 2.02 8.85 17.58
CA TYR A 107 1.77 7.45 17.94
C TYR A 107 2.99 6.57 17.62
N ARG A 108 4.15 6.94 18.18
CA ARG A 108 5.36 6.09 18.19
C ARG A 108 5.40 5.26 19.48
N ALA A 109 6.07 4.11 19.45
CA ALA A 109 6.35 3.31 20.65
C ALA A 109 6.84 4.21 21.82
N PRO A 110 6.35 4.00 23.07
CA PRO A 110 5.51 2.89 23.54
C PRO A 110 3.99 3.13 23.37
N LYS A 111 3.56 4.23 22.75
CA LYS A 111 2.19 4.78 22.87
C LYS A 111 1.20 4.36 21.77
N ARG A 112 1.38 3.15 21.20
CA ARG A 112 0.51 2.50 20.19
C ARG A 112 0.87 2.88 18.75
N SER A 113 0.74 1.91 17.87
CA SER A 113 1.03 1.93 16.44
C SER A 113 -0.07 2.61 15.62
N LEU A 114 0.29 3.34 14.56
CA LEU A 114 -0.68 3.77 13.55
C LEU A 114 -1.07 2.59 12.68
N ALA A 115 -2.20 1.94 12.99
CA ALA A 115 -2.58 0.72 12.30
C ALA A 115 -2.81 0.96 10.80
N GLY A 116 -3.47 2.06 10.39
CA GLY A 116 -3.62 2.46 8.99
C GLY A 116 -4.61 3.60 8.83
N ILE A 117 -4.89 3.94 7.57
CA ILE A 117 -5.74 5.08 7.18
C ILE A 117 -7.00 4.53 6.53
N ALA A 118 -8.13 5.18 6.74
CA ALA A 118 -9.34 4.96 5.96
C ALA A 118 -9.72 6.31 5.35
N GLU A 119 -9.94 6.34 4.05
CA GLU A 119 -10.44 7.52 3.36
C GLU A 119 -11.91 7.28 2.98
N TYR A 120 -12.72 8.32 3.15
CA TYR A 120 -14.12 8.33 2.77
C TYR A 120 -14.34 9.51 1.82
N GLY A 121 -14.79 9.23 0.59
CA GLY A 121 -15.19 10.23 -0.40
C GLY A 121 -16.62 10.00 -0.85
N SER A 122 -17.32 11.07 -1.25
CA SER A 122 -18.63 11.02 -1.91
C SER A 122 -18.49 11.49 -3.36
N LEU A 123 -19.27 10.89 -4.27
CA LEU A 123 -19.35 11.25 -5.70
C LEU A 123 -20.00 12.62 -5.96
N GLU A 124 -20.34 13.41 -4.94
CA GLU A 124 -21.19 14.60 -5.10
C GLU A 124 -20.45 15.93 -5.31
N ASP A 125 -19.11 15.96 -5.22
CA ASP A 125 -18.33 17.20 -5.40
C ASP A 125 -17.37 17.10 -6.61
N SER A 126 -17.92 16.92 -7.81
CA SER A 126 -17.20 17.10 -9.09
C SER A 126 -17.79 18.23 -9.93
#